data_AF-E9HN71-F1
#
_entry.id   AF-E9HN71-F1
#
_cell.length_a   1.000
_cell.length_b   1.000
_cell.length_c   1.000
_cell.angle_alpha   90.00
_cell.angle_beta   90.00
_cell.angle_gamma   90.00
#
_symmetry.space_group_name_H-M   'P 1'
#
loop_
_entity.id
_entity.type
_entity.pdbx_description
1 polymer ?
#
loop_
_entity_poly.entity_id
_entity_poly.type
_entity_poly.pdbx_seq_one_letter_code
_entity_poly.pdbx_strand_id
1 'polypeptide(L)'
;MRYEDTFEIGFGNPFPRLQLLSVHRFVTGLGLSESQILAIAPVLLVGDQVVRVTLFKTADVTAILNQHGGARQHCIEGRQINVLIKDPNVEERFVRVFDYPANANMEVMKVRLREFGTVLDLAGTDMLEQQPE
;
A
#
# COMPACT_ATOMS: atom_id res chain seq x y z
N MET A 1 -18.83 2.39 -8.50
CA MET A 1 -19.24 2.03 -7.12
C MET A 1 -18.20 2.63 -6.20
N ARG A 2 -18.60 3.34 -5.13
CA ARG A 2 -17.67 3.75 -4.08
C ARG A 2 -17.62 2.64 -3.03
N TYR A 3 -16.42 2.23 -2.66
CA TYR A 3 -16.20 1.24 -1.63
C TYR A 3 -15.91 1.93 -0.29
N GLU A 4 -16.88 2.70 0.20
CA GLU A 4 -16.74 3.56 1.39
C GLU A 4 -16.56 2.74 2.69
N ASP A 5 -16.87 1.46 2.65
CA ASP A 5 -16.79 0.48 3.72
C ASP A 5 -15.59 -0.47 3.57
N THR A 6 -14.62 -0.13 2.71
CA THR A 6 -13.46 -0.99 2.45
C THR A 6 -12.13 -0.27 2.47
N PHE A 7 -11.08 -1.04 2.75
CA PHE A 7 -9.69 -0.67 2.48
C PHE A 7 -8.98 -1.85 1.81
N GLU A 8 -7.86 -1.57 1.14
CA GLU A 8 -7.00 -2.58 0.53
C GLU A 8 -5.67 -2.70 1.25
N ILE A 9 -5.16 -3.92 1.32
CA ILE A 9 -3.84 -4.25 1.82
C ILE A 9 -3.06 -4.93 0.68
N GLY A 10 -2.02 -4.26 0.20
CA GLY A 10 -1.06 -4.82 -0.74
C GLY A 10 0.15 -5.38 -0.02
N PHE A 11 0.53 -6.62 -0.32
CA PHE A 11 1.74 -7.28 0.18
C PHE A 11 2.87 -7.30 -0.87
N GLY A 12 2.69 -6.62 -2.01
CA GLY A 12 3.57 -6.69 -3.18
C GLY A 12 3.54 -8.08 -3.84
N ASN A 13 4.64 -8.47 -4.47
CA ASN A 13 4.80 -9.79 -5.11
C ASN A 13 5.84 -10.65 -4.39
N PRO A 14 5.57 -11.10 -3.14
CA PRO A 14 6.48 -11.98 -2.43
C PRO A 14 6.57 -13.32 -3.13
N PHE A 15 7.79 -13.84 -3.29
CA PHE A 15 8.04 -15.17 -3.82
C PHE A 15 8.80 -16.02 -2.79
N PRO A 16 8.23 -17.12 -2.28
CA PRO A 16 6.86 -17.62 -2.53
C PRO A 16 5.77 -16.68 -1.99
N ARG A 17 4.53 -16.76 -2.52
CA ARG A 17 3.38 -15.97 -2.04
C ARG A 17 3.15 -16.22 -0.54
N LEU A 18 2.65 -15.20 0.18
CA LEU A 18 2.29 -15.37 1.59
C LEU A 18 1.15 -16.37 1.71
N GLN A 19 1.19 -17.18 2.76
CA GLN A 19 0.12 -18.10 3.11
C GLN A 19 -1.14 -17.31 3.49
N LEU A 20 -2.30 -17.85 3.13
CA LEU A 20 -3.60 -17.24 3.44
C LEU A 20 -3.76 -17.00 4.95
N LEU A 21 -3.27 -17.92 5.79
CA LEU A 21 -3.30 -17.78 7.24
C LEU A 21 -2.46 -16.58 7.72
N SER A 22 -1.30 -16.35 7.13
CA SER A 22 -0.43 -15.20 7.46
C SER A 22 -1.10 -13.88 7.08
N VAL A 23 -1.74 -13.83 5.91
CA VAL A 23 -2.52 -12.68 5.47
C VAL A 23 -3.71 -12.42 6.41
N HIS A 24 -4.45 -13.46 6.79
CA HIS A 24 -5.56 -13.33 7.74
C HIS A 24 -5.11 -12.85 9.13
N ARG A 25 -4.00 -13.40 9.64
CA ARG A 25 -3.38 -12.97 10.90
C ARG A 25 -2.91 -11.52 10.84
N PHE A 26 -2.42 -11.07 9.69
CA PHE A 26 -2.05 -9.68 9.50
C PHE A 26 -3.28 -8.76 9.61
N VAL A 27 -4.38 -9.09 8.91
CA VAL A 27 -5.63 -8.30 8.95
C VAL A 27 -6.18 -8.20 10.38
N THR A 28 -6.29 -9.33 11.07
CA THR A 28 -6.78 -9.39 12.47
C THR A 28 -5.81 -8.74 13.46
N GLY A 29 -4.51 -8.67 13.11
CA GLY A 29 -3.49 -7.95 13.87
C GLY A 29 -3.57 -6.42 13.80
N LEU A 30 -4.44 -5.86 12.96
CA LEU A 30 -4.67 -4.40 12.87
C LEU A 30 -5.55 -3.84 13.99
N GLY A 31 -5.85 -4.63 15.04
CA GLY A 31 -6.73 -4.21 16.13
C GLY A 31 -8.22 -4.28 15.79
N LEU A 32 -8.58 -4.95 14.69
CA LEU A 32 -9.97 -5.23 14.31
C LEU A 32 -10.50 -6.44 15.05
N SER A 33 -11.71 -6.34 15.60
CA SER A 33 -12.44 -7.53 16.07
C SER A 33 -13.10 -8.26 14.91
N GLU A 34 -13.32 -9.57 15.05
CA GLU A 34 -14.02 -10.37 14.03
C GLU A 34 -15.42 -9.83 13.72
N SER A 35 -16.11 -9.26 14.72
CA SER A 35 -17.44 -8.65 14.56
C SER A 35 -17.43 -7.36 13.73
N GLN A 36 -16.26 -6.75 13.48
CA GLN A 36 -16.13 -5.56 12.64
C GLN A 36 -15.94 -5.92 11.16
N ILE A 37 -15.48 -7.14 10.87
CA ILE A 37 -15.11 -7.58 9.52
C ILE A 37 -16.32 -8.24 8.86
N LEU A 38 -16.76 -7.68 7.73
CA LEU A 38 -17.78 -8.28 6.87
C LEU A 38 -17.15 -9.30 5.92
N ALA A 39 -16.02 -8.95 5.29
CA ALA A 39 -15.36 -9.81 4.31
C ALA A 39 -13.87 -9.50 4.18
N ILE A 40 -13.09 -10.53 3.83
CA ILE A 40 -11.70 -10.41 3.35
C ILE A 40 -11.65 -11.15 2.02
N ALA A 41 -11.40 -10.44 0.93
CA ALA A 41 -11.40 -11.00 -0.42
C ALA A 41 -10.08 -10.72 -1.14
N PRO A 42 -9.53 -11.67 -1.91
CA PRO A 42 -8.39 -11.39 -2.76
C PRO A 42 -8.80 -10.42 -3.89
N VAL A 43 -7.93 -9.45 -4.18
CA VAL A 43 -8.06 -8.59 -5.36
C VAL A 43 -7.17 -9.17 -6.46
N LEU A 44 -7.76 -9.47 -7.61
CA LEU A 44 -7.04 -9.98 -8.78
C LEU A 44 -6.20 -8.86 -9.38
N LEU A 45 -4.96 -8.75 -8.90
CA LEU A 45 -3.93 -7.90 -9.48
C LEU A 45 -2.80 -8.79 -10.02
N VAL A 46 -2.33 -8.51 -11.23
CA VAL A 46 -1.25 -9.30 -11.84
C VAL A 46 0.04 -9.07 -11.07
N GLY A 47 0.70 -10.16 -10.65
CA GLY A 47 1.93 -10.10 -9.87
C GLY A 47 1.70 -9.92 -8.38
N ASP A 48 0.98 -8.88 -7.97
CA ASP A 48 0.83 -8.56 -6.56
C ASP A 48 -0.15 -9.48 -5.80
N GLN A 49 0.05 -9.60 -4.50
CA GLN A 49 -0.87 -10.18 -3.55
C GLN A 49 -1.57 -9.05 -2.82
N VAL A 50 -2.84 -8.82 -3.16
CA VAL A 50 -3.67 -7.76 -2.58
C VAL A 50 -4.93 -8.37 -2.00
N VAL A 51 -5.35 -7.91 -0.83
CA VAL A 51 -6.65 -8.24 -0.24
C VAL A 51 -7.44 -6.98 0.00
N ARG A 52 -8.76 -7.07 -0.24
CA ARG A 52 -9.73 -6.07 0.15
C ARG A 52 -10.41 -6.52 1.43
N VAL A 53 -10.46 -5.63 2.39
CA VAL A 53 -11.14 -5.84 3.67
C VAL A 53 -12.37 -4.93 3.68
N THR A 54 -13.54 -5.54 3.86
CA THR A 54 -14.81 -4.83 4.02
C THR A 54 -15.22 -4.89 5.48
N LEU A 55 -15.56 -3.74 6.04
CA LEU A 55 -16.03 -3.60 7.43
C LEU A 55 -17.51 -3.25 7.47
N PHE A 56 -18.18 -3.53 8.60
CA PHE A 56 -19.59 -3.15 8.77
C PHE A 56 -19.82 -1.64 8.92
N LYS A 57 -18.79 -0.88 9.29
CA LYS A 57 -18.89 0.57 9.57
C LYS A 57 -17.78 1.33 8.86
N THR A 58 -18.17 2.34 8.08
CA THR A 58 -17.23 3.27 7.42
C THR A 58 -16.31 4.00 8.41
N ALA A 59 -16.79 4.32 9.62
CA ALA A 59 -15.96 4.96 10.64
C ALA A 59 -14.74 4.11 11.04
N ASP A 60 -14.89 2.79 11.07
CA ASP A 60 -13.80 1.87 11.40
C ASP A 60 -12.77 1.82 10.27
N VAL A 61 -13.21 1.93 9.01
CA VAL A 61 -12.32 2.05 7.85
C VAL A 61 -11.48 3.31 7.94
N THR A 62 -12.12 4.45 8.24
CA THR A 62 -11.40 5.73 8.43
C THR A 62 -10.38 5.64 9.56
N ALA A 63 -10.72 4.99 10.68
CA ALA A 63 -9.80 4.79 11.79
C ALA A 63 -8.58 3.94 11.38
N ILE A 64 -8.80 2.83 10.67
CA ILE A 64 -7.73 1.97 10.15
C ILE A 64 -6.83 2.72 9.18
N LEU A 65 -7.41 3.46 8.23
CA LEU A 65 -6.64 4.24 7.27
C LEU A 65 -5.82 5.35 7.95
N ASN A 66 -6.37 6.01 8.97
CA ASN A 66 -5.64 7.04 9.72
C ASN A 66 -4.48 6.47 10.54
N GLN A 67 -4.65 5.27 11.12
CA GLN A 67 -3.66 4.66 12.00
C GLN A 67 -2.58 3.88 11.23
N HIS A 68 -3.02 3.13 10.22
CA HIS A 68 -2.21 2.14 9.51
C HIS A 68 -1.99 2.46 8.04
N GLY A 69 -2.64 3.52 7.51
CA GLY A 69 -2.51 3.90 6.12
C GLY A 69 -1.07 4.21 5.70
N GLY A 70 -0.78 3.87 4.44
CA GLY A 70 0.53 4.04 3.83
C GLY A 70 1.33 2.74 3.76
N ALA A 71 2.57 2.89 3.28
CA ALA A 71 3.51 1.78 3.15
C ALA A 71 4.39 1.65 4.39
N ARG A 72 4.45 0.46 4.99
CA ARG A 72 5.34 0.12 6.11
C ARG A 72 5.94 -1.27 5.91
N GLN A 73 7.16 -1.46 6.40
CA GLN A 73 7.82 -2.76 6.36
C GLN A 73 7.37 -3.61 7.55
N HIS A 74 7.03 -4.87 7.29
CA HIS A 74 6.60 -5.83 8.30
C HIS A 74 7.33 -7.15 8.14
N CYS A 75 7.68 -7.79 9.27
CA CYS A 75 8.16 -9.16 9.27
C CYS A 75 6.98 -10.13 9.21
N ILE A 76 6.78 -10.79 8.06
CA ILE A 76 5.71 -11.77 7.84
C ILE A 76 6.36 -13.06 7.33
N GLU A 77 6.06 -14.19 7.98
CA GLU A 77 6.69 -15.49 7.67
C GLU A 77 8.24 -15.44 7.73
N GLY A 78 8.79 -14.61 8.63
CA GLY A 78 10.25 -14.43 8.77
C GLY A 78 10.88 -13.57 7.66
N ARG A 79 10.08 -12.94 6.80
CA ARG A 79 10.53 -12.13 5.66
C ARG A 79 10.12 -10.67 5.86
N GLN A 80 10.97 -9.74 5.43
CA GLN A 80 10.63 -8.33 5.41
C GLN A 80 9.77 -8.02 4.17
N ILE A 81 8.48 -7.75 4.40
CA ILE A 81 7.49 -7.46 3.38
C ILE A 81 7.06 -6.00 3.50
N ASN A 82 7.08 -5.26 2.39
CA ASN A 82 6.48 -3.94 2.33
C ASN A 82 4.97 -4.09 2.17
N VAL A 83 4.23 -3.68 3.21
CA VAL A 83 2.77 -3.71 3.23
C VAL A 83 2.24 -2.32 3.00
N LEU A 84 1.31 -2.17 2.07
CA LEU A 84 0.63 -0.93 1.74
C LEU A 84 -0.85 -1.04 2.13
N ILE A 85 -1.31 -0.22 3.06
CA ILE A 85 -2.74 -0.11 3.41
C ILE A 85 -3.28 1.20 2.82
N LYS A 86 -4.32 1.11 1.99
CA LYS A 86 -4.86 2.27 1.27
C LYS A 86 -6.38 2.23 1.07
N ASP A 87 -6.93 3.40 0.81
CA ASP A 87 -8.32 3.56 0.35
C ASP A 87 -8.40 3.19 -1.15
N PRO A 88 -9.20 2.18 -1.55
CA PRO A 88 -9.35 1.81 -2.95
C PRO A 88 -10.04 2.88 -3.81
N ASN A 89 -10.73 3.85 -3.20
CA ASN A 89 -11.40 4.93 -3.90
C ASN A 89 -10.44 6.10 -4.23
N VAL A 90 -9.28 6.14 -3.57
CA VAL A 90 -8.23 7.09 -3.89
C VAL A 90 -7.38 6.46 -5.00
N GLU A 91 -7.60 6.91 -6.24
CA GLU A 91 -6.63 6.62 -7.30
C GLU A 91 -5.28 7.17 -6.87
N GLU A 92 -4.33 6.27 -6.59
CA GLU A 92 -2.93 6.65 -6.40
C GLU A 92 -2.44 7.24 -7.71
N ARG A 93 -2.46 8.58 -7.81
CA ARG A 93 -1.77 9.34 -8.86
C ARG A 93 -0.26 9.39 -8.65
N PHE A 94 0.24 8.68 -7.64
CA PHE A 94 1.63 8.64 -7.24
C PHE A 94 2.19 7.26 -7.53
N VAL A 95 3.24 7.23 -8.35
CA VAL A 95 3.99 6.01 -8.66
C VAL A 95 5.30 6.07 -7.89
N ARG A 96 5.59 5.05 -7.07
CA ARG A 96 6.90 4.88 -6.43
C ARG A 96 7.77 3.98 -7.30
N VAL A 97 8.98 4.43 -7.60
CA VAL A 97 9.94 3.67 -8.39
C VAL A 97 11.14 3.33 -7.50
N PHE A 98 11.39 2.04 -7.33
CA PHE A 98 12.52 1.50 -6.56
C PHE A 98 13.68 1.15 -7.51
N ASP A 99 14.88 0.98 -6.93
CA ASP A 99 16.12 0.63 -7.64
C ASP A 99 16.51 1.58 -8.79
N TYR A 100 16.03 2.82 -8.71
CA TYR A 100 16.51 3.88 -9.61
C TYR A 100 17.95 4.24 -9.23
N PRO A 101 18.89 4.33 -10.19
CA PRO A 101 20.28 4.61 -9.85
C PRO A 101 20.40 5.95 -9.11
N ALA A 102 21.17 5.99 -8.02
CA ALA A 102 21.32 7.19 -7.19
C ALA A 102 21.87 8.40 -7.97
N ASN A 103 22.58 8.15 -9.08
CA ASN A 103 23.11 9.18 -9.98
C ASN A 103 22.24 9.41 -11.23
N ALA A 104 21.10 8.73 -11.35
CA ALA A 104 20.25 8.85 -12.51
C ALA A 104 19.44 10.15 -12.46
N ASN A 105 19.33 10.79 -13.61
CA ASN A 105 18.76 12.12 -13.73
C ASN A 105 17.24 12.06 -13.62
N MET A 106 16.69 12.69 -12.58
CA MET A 106 15.25 12.79 -12.33
C MET A 106 14.47 13.44 -13.50
N GLU A 107 15.10 14.30 -14.31
CA GLU A 107 14.46 14.85 -15.53
C GLU A 107 14.26 13.79 -16.61
N VAL A 108 15.20 12.84 -16.72
CA VAL A 108 15.05 11.68 -17.63
C VAL A 108 13.90 10.80 -17.14
N MET A 109 13.81 10.57 -15.83
CA MET A 109 12.68 9.86 -15.21
C MET A 109 11.33 10.54 -15.54
N LYS A 110 11.27 11.87 -15.39
CA LYS A 110 10.07 12.66 -15.67
C LYS A 110 9.65 12.59 -17.13
N VAL A 111 10.59 12.64 -18.08
CA VAL A 111 10.30 12.48 -19.51
C VAL A 111 9.75 11.08 -19.81
N ARG A 112 10.32 10.03 -19.21
CA ARG A 112 9.83 8.65 -19.38
C ARG A 112 8.44 8.45 -18.79
N LEU A 113 8.19 9.01 -17.61
CA LEU A 113 6.88 8.92 -16.97
C LEU A 113 5.79 9.69 -17.75
N ARG A 114 6.16 10.74 -18.50
CA ARG A 114 5.22 11.45 -19.38
C ARG A 114 4.64 10.59 -20.51
N GLU A 115 5.31 9.50 -20.90
CA GLU A 115 4.78 8.53 -21.87
C GLU A 115 3.49 7.86 -21.35
N PHE A 116 3.28 7.84 -20.03
CA PHE A 116 2.13 7.19 -19.38
C PHE A 116 1.06 8.19 -18.90
N GLY A 117 1.30 9.50 -19.00
CA GLY A 117 0.35 10.53 -18.59
C GLY A 117 1.00 11.81 -18.07
N THR A 118 0.18 12.73 -17.54
CA THR A 118 0.69 13.99 -16.99
C THR A 118 1.33 13.75 -15.61
N VAL A 119 2.65 13.94 -15.53
CA VAL A 119 3.38 13.92 -14.26
C VAL A 119 3.14 15.22 -13.51
N LEU A 120 2.39 15.16 -12.41
CA LEU A 120 2.05 16.33 -11.58
C LEU A 120 3.19 16.71 -10.63
N ASP A 121 3.85 15.72 -10.03
CA ASP A 121 4.94 15.92 -9.08
C ASP A 121 5.90 14.71 -9.10
N LEU A 122 7.15 14.93 -8.74
CA LEU A 122 8.22 13.94 -8.78
C LEU A 122 9.27 14.29 -7.73
N ALA A 123 9.35 13.49 -6.67
CA ALA A 123 10.29 13.67 -5.56
C ALA A 123 11.20 12.43 -5.42
N GLY A 124 12.50 12.65 -5.32
CA GLY A 124 13.47 11.63 -4.92
C GLY A 124 13.66 11.65 -3.40
N THR A 125 13.77 10.49 -2.76
CA THR A 125 14.20 10.39 -1.36
C THR A 125 15.69 10.69 -1.24
N ASP A 126 16.04 11.98 -1.29
CA ASP A 126 17.32 12.55 -0.82
C ASP A 126 17.07 13.74 0.13
N MET A 127 15.91 13.74 0.83
CA MET A 127 15.51 14.85 1.71
C MET A 127 15.30 14.41 3.17
N LEU A 128 16.29 13.70 3.73
CA LEU A 128 16.42 13.49 5.18
C LEU A 128 17.77 14.00 5.70
N GLU A 129 18.15 15.23 5.36
CA GLU A 129 19.10 16.01 6.16
C GLU A 129 18.80 17.51 6.03
N GLN A 130 17.67 17.98 6.54
CA GLN A 130 17.55 19.35 7.05
C GLN A 130 16.59 19.36 8.25
N GLN A 131 17.11 19.07 9.44
CA GLN A 131 16.54 19.60 10.68
C GLN A 131 17.06 21.03 10.84
N PRO A 132 16.20 22.05 11.06
CA PRO A 132 16.68 23.35 11.51
C PRO A 132 16.99 23.27 13.02
N GLU A 133 18.13 23.85 13.40
CA GLU A 133 18.48 24.17 14.80
C GLU A 133 17.47 25.10 15.47
#